data_AF-A0A8S2S125-F1
#
_entry.id   AF-A0A8S2S125-F1
#
_cell.length_a   1.000
_cell.length_b   1.000
_cell.length_c   1.000
_cell.angle_alpha   90.00
_cell.angle_beta   90.00
_cell.angle_gamma   90.00
#
_symmetry.space_group_name_H-M   'P 1'
#
loop_
_entity.id
_entity.type
_entity.pdbx_description
1 polymer ?
#
loop_
_entity_poly.entity_id
_entity_poly.type
_entity_poly.pdbx_seq_one_letter_code
_entity_poly.pdbx_strand_id
1 'polypeptide(L)'
;MSNSLAEQLSNVKLKPSKDKTKDFSDPKLAGFITKDQISTYQKNALEANMEEWQMLLVNETFPTVYVPITYSDAQHFIRIFERHFQKLHEQQLFEQIRERMDNWFDNDQDEKQWYEQIQERLQKIIDQEFPHKKEFFAKTSSRSAKDACIFKRDFLDLYKNELSKFADPLKENSRIIALLTAAFSALCLTSASDVLTMFVISERIYQDMLLATEAQTSFNENIILRPFIP
;
A
#
# COMPACT_ATOMS: atom_id res chain seq x y z
N MET A 1 17.48 -20.26 -40.54
CA MET A 1 16.88 -19.00 -40.06
C MET A 1 16.14 -19.34 -38.78
N SER A 2 16.48 -18.73 -37.64
CA SER A 2 15.78 -18.99 -36.38
C SER A 2 14.41 -18.32 -36.42
N ASN A 3 13.35 -19.07 -36.16
CA ASN A 3 12.00 -18.52 -36.04
C ASN A 3 12.00 -17.41 -35.00
N SER A 4 11.25 -16.34 -35.26
CA SER A 4 11.09 -15.24 -34.31
C SER A 4 10.43 -15.74 -33.02
N LEU A 5 10.71 -15.08 -31.89
CA LEU A 5 10.07 -15.42 -30.60
C LEU A 5 8.53 -15.39 -30.72
N ALA A 6 7.98 -14.51 -31.55
CA ALA A 6 6.55 -14.43 -31.82
C ALA A 6 6.00 -15.68 -32.52
N GLU A 7 6.74 -16.24 -33.49
CA GLU A 7 6.38 -17.51 -34.16
C GLU A 7 6.57 -18.73 -33.25
N GLN A 8 7.50 -18.64 -32.29
CA GLN A 8 7.65 -19.68 -31.28
C GLN A 8 6.47 -19.69 -30.31
N LEU A 9 6.02 -18.50 -29.88
CA LEU A 9 4.90 -18.34 -28.95
C LEU A 9 3.53 -18.66 -29.59
N SER A 10 3.33 -18.36 -30.87
CA SER A 10 2.07 -18.66 -31.57
C SER A 10 1.79 -20.17 -31.71
N ASN A 11 2.84 -21.00 -31.62
CA ASN A 11 2.74 -22.45 -31.72
C ASN A 11 2.70 -23.18 -30.36
N VAL A 12 2.86 -22.46 -29.25
CA VAL A 12 2.70 -23.03 -27.91
C VAL A 12 1.21 -23.14 -27.59
N LYS A 13 0.64 -24.33 -27.83
CA LYS A 13 -0.66 -24.69 -27.25
C LYS A 13 -0.46 -24.89 -25.75
N LEU A 14 -0.81 -23.88 -24.96
CA LEU A 14 -0.92 -24.01 -23.50
C LEU A 14 -1.76 -25.26 -23.20
N LYS A 15 -1.20 -26.22 -22.44
CA LYS A 15 -1.96 -27.38 -22.00
C LYS A 15 -3.19 -26.85 -21.24
N PRO A 16 -4.42 -27.17 -21.67
CA PRO A 16 -5.58 -26.85 -20.86
C PRO A 16 -5.38 -27.56 -19.53
N SER A 17 -5.28 -26.79 -18.44
CA SER A 17 -5.29 -27.34 -17.10
C SER A 17 -6.53 -28.22 -16.98
N LYS A 18 -6.35 -29.51 -16.66
CA LYS A 18 -7.47 -30.41 -16.35
C LYS A 18 -8.22 -29.96 -15.10
N ASP A 19 -7.52 -29.21 -14.25
CA ASP A 19 -8.10 -28.56 -13.10
C ASP A 19 -8.77 -27.27 -13.60
N LYS A 20 -10.08 -27.16 -13.37
CA LYS A 20 -10.77 -25.87 -13.52
C LYS A 20 -9.94 -24.86 -12.75
N THR A 21 -9.40 -23.85 -13.44
CA THR A 21 -8.79 -22.69 -12.80
C THR A 21 -9.85 -22.11 -11.88
N LYS A 22 -9.73 -22.43 -10.59
CA LYS A 22 -10.66 -21.97 -9.59
C LYS A 22 -10.13 -20.63 -9.16
N ASP A 23 -10.78 -19.59 -9.65
CA ASP A 23 -10.47 -18.23 -9.25
C ASP A 23 -10.86 -18.07 -7.79
N PHE A 24 -9.86 -17.87 -6.93
CA PHE A 24 -10.04 -17.57 -5.51
C PHE A 24 -9.88 -16.07 -5.23
N SER A 25 -9.67 -15.26 -6.27
CA SER A 25 -9.52 -13.80 -6.14
C SER A 25 -10.85 -13.09 -5.99
N ASP A 26 -11.97 -13.77 -6.25
CA ASP A 26 -13.30 -13.26 -5.94
C ASP A 26 -13.38 -12.90 -4.45
N PRO A 27 -13.60 -11.61 -4.10
CA PRO A 27 -13.79 -11.23 -2.72
C PRO A 27 -15.01 -12.00 -2.19
N LYS A 28 -14.88 -12.66 -1.04
CA LYS A 28 -16.03 -13.29 -0.38
C LYS A 28 -16.98 -12.18 0.10
N LEU A 29 -17.97 -11.86 -0.73
CA LEU A 29 -18.98 -10.82 -0.48
C LEU A 29 -20.01 -11.22 0.59
N ALA A 30 -20.01 -12.48 1.03
CA ALA A 30 -20.84 -12.98 2.13
C ALA A 30 -19.94 -13.49 3.26
N GLY A 31 -20.22 -13.00 4.48
CA GLY A 31 -19.42 -13.22 5.69
C GLY A 31 -19.12 -14.70 5.93
N PHE A 32 -17.89 -14.96 6.36
CA PHE A 32 -17.47 -16.28 6.82
C PHE A 32 -18.52 -16.86 7.79
N ILE A 33 -18.96 -18.09 7.51
CA ILE A 33 -20.08 -18.71 8.22
C ILE A 33 -19.65 -19.17 9.62
N THR A 34 -18.35 -19.43 9.81
CA THR A 34 -17.78 -19.90 11.08
C THR A 34 -16.50 -19.16 11.45
N LYS A 35 -16.21 -19.10 12.75
CA LYS A 35 -14.95 -18.56 13.28
C LYS A 35 -13.71 -19.27 12.72
N ASP A 36 -13.81 -20.58 12.46
CA ASP A 36 -12.71 -21.36 11.89
C ASP A 36 -12.39 -20.94 10.46
N GLN A 37 -13.41 -20.59 9.67
CA GLN A 37 -13.22 -20.08 8.31
C GLN A 37 -12.58 -18.70 8.30
N ILE A 38 -12.94 -17.85 9.27
CA ILE A 38 -12.29 -16.55 9.51
C ILE A 38 -10.81 -16.79 9.85
N SER A 39 -10.55 -17.60 10.89
CA SER A 39 -9.18 -17.88 11.36
C SER A 39 -8.30 -18.48 10.26
N THR A 40 -8.82 -19.41 9.45
CA THR A 40 -8.10 -19.99 8.32
C THR A 40 -7.78 -18.93 7.26
N TYR A 41 -8.74 -18.07 6.91
CA TYR A 41 -8.52 -17.01 5.94
C TYR A 41 -7.49 -15.99 6.44
N GLN A 42 -7.57 -15.59 7.70
CA GLN A 42 -6.63 -14.67 8.33
C GLN A 42 -5.21 -15.25 8.36
N LYS A 43 -5.08 -16.54 8.73
CA LYS A 43 -3.80 -17.25 8.68
C LYS A 43 -3.21 -17.26 7.27
N ASN A 44 -4.02 -17.60 6.26
CA ASN A 44 -3.56 -17.60 4.86
C ASN A 44 -3.15 -16.20 4.38
N ALA A 45 -3.84 -15.15 4.84
CA ALA A 45 -3.49 -13.77 4.51
C ALA A 45 -2.15 -13.37 5.13
N LEU A 46 -1.89 -13.76 6.38
CA LEU A 46 -0.60 -13.54 7.07
C LEU A 46 0.53 -14.38 6.46
N GLU A 47 0.25 -15.60 5.99
CA GLU A 47 1.23 -16.42 5.26
C GLU A 47 1.64 -15.80 3.91
N ALA A 48 0.87 -14.84 3.40
CA ALA A 48 1.21 -14.07 2.19
C ALA A 48 2.02 -12.79 2.49
N ASN A 49 2.33 -12.52 3.76
CA ASN A 49 3.19 -11.41 4.16
C ASN A 49 4.56 -11.53 3.48
N MET A 50 5.16 -10.38 3.17
CA MET A 50 6.40 -10.34 2.38
C MET A 50 7.56 -11.10 3.06
N GLU A 51 7.59 -11.11 4.38
CA GLU A 51 8.55 -11.79 5.23
C GLU A 51 8.62 -13.29 4.95
N GLU A 52 7.49 -13.91 4.57
CA GLU A 52 7.38 -15.35 4.35
C GLU A 52 8.00 -15.80 3.02
N TRP A 53 7.99 -14.94 2.00
CA TRP A 53 8.41 -15.31 0.64
C TRP A 53 9.60 -14.51 0.10
N GLN A 54 9.93 -13.34 0.67
CA GLN A 54 10.97 -12.46 0.09
C GLN A 54 12.34 -13.14 0.06
N MET A 55 12.72 -13.90 1.09
CA MET A 55 14.00 -14.61 1.11
C MET A 55 14.11 -15.65 0.00
N LEU A 56 12.99 -16.27 -0.40
CA LEU A 56 12.95 -17.25 -1.48
C LEU A 56 13.13 -16.61 -2.87
N LEU A 57 12.74 -15.34 -3.00
CA LEU A 57 12.73 -14.60 -4.25
C LEU A 57 13.71 -13.41 -4.23
N VAL A 58 14.67 -13.36 -3.30
CA VAL A 58 15.54 -12.20 -3.08
C VAL A 58 16.32 -11.79 -4.33
N ASN A 59 16.71 -12.76 -5.17
CA ASN A 59 17.44 -12.52 -6.42
C ASN A 59 16.53 -12.08 -7.58
N GLU A 60 15.22 -12.29 -7.45
CA GLU A 60 14.21 -12.04 -8.49
C GLU A 60 13.27 -10.88 -8.10
N THR A 61 13.59 -10.16 -7.03
CA THR A 61 12.77 -9.09 -6.48
C THR A 61 13.63 -7.86 -6.18
N PHE A 62 13.03 -6.68 -6.17
CA PHE A 62 13.75 -5.45 -5.82
C PHE A 62 14.27 -5.50 -4.38
N PRO A 63 15.40 -4.81 -4.09
CA PRO A 63 15.88 -4.62 -2.74
C PRO A 63 14.76 -4.19 -1.79
N THR A 64 14.75 -4.79 -0.62
CA THR A 64 13.68 -4.65 0.37
C THR A 64 14.30 -4.39 1.73
N VAL A 65 13.80 -3.37 2.40
CA VAL A 65 14.19 -3.00 3.75
C VAL A 65 12.97 -3.09 4.65
N TYR A 66 13.15 -3.65 5.84
CA TYR A 66 12.10 -3.84 6.83
C TYR A 66 12.30 -2.87 8.00
N VAL A 67 11.23 -2.17 8.38
CA VAL A 67 11.17 -1.34 9.57
C VAL A 67 10.07 -1.92 10.47
N PRO A 68 10.43 -2.54 11.62
CA PRO A 68 9.45 -3.18 12.47
C PRO A 68 8.33 -2.25 12.93
N ILE A 69 7.10 -2.75 12.83
CA ILE A 69 5.92 -2.21 13.48
C ILE A 69 5.76 -3.01 14.77
N THR A 70 5.57 -2.34 15.89
CA THR A 70 5.22 -3.02 17.15
C THR A 70 3.71 -3.20 17.23
N TYR A 71 3.24 -4.11 18.07
CA TYR A 71 1.81 -4.26 18.33
C TYR A 71 1.17 -2.93 18.78
N SER A 72 1.89 -2.16 19.61
CA SER A 72 1.46 -0.81 20.04
C SER A 72 1.36 0.15 18.87
N ASP A 73 2.30 0.13 17.93
CA ASP A 73 2.25 0.97 16.73
C ASP A 73 1.00 0.67 15.88
N ALA A 74 0.69 -0.62 15.69
CA ALA A 74 -0.51 -1.04 14.97
C ALA A 74 -1.79 -0.54 15.65
N GLN A 75 -1.87 -0.62 16.98
CA GLN A 75 -2.99 -0.07 17.74
C GLN A 75 -3.12 1.45 17.60
N HIS A 76 -2.01 2.18 17.52
CA HIS A 76 -2.02 3.61 17.25
C HIS A 76 -2.57 3.91 15.84
N PHE A 77 -2.10 3.21 14.80
CA PHE A 77 -2.65 3.37 13.44
C PHE A 77 -4.17 3.15 13.40
N ILE A 78 -4.67 2.09 14.05
CA ILE A 78 -6.10 1.79 14.14
C ILE A 78 -6.85 2.93 14.81
N ARG A 79 -6.42 3.36 15.99
CA ARG A 79 -7.10 4.40 16.77
C ARG A 79 -7.17 5.73 16.03
N ILE A 80 -6.07 6.14 15.39
CA ILE A 80 -6.02 7.39 14.62
C ILE A 80 -6.98 7.30 13.43
N PHE A 81 -6.98 6.18 12.70
CA PHE A 81 -7.91 5.97 11.59
C PHE A 81 -9.37 6.05 12.03
N GLU A 82 -9.75 5.35 13.10
CA GLU A 82 -11.12 5.35 13.63
C GLU A 82 -11.57 6.75 14.10
N ARG A 83 -10.69 7.46 14.80
CA ARG A 83 -10.97 8.79 15.35
C ARG A 83 -11.12 9.85 14.27
N HIS A 84 -10.27 9.81 13.24
CA HIS A 84 -10.13 10.90 12.28
C HIS A 84 -10.63 10.59 10.86
N PHE A 85 -10.78 9.33 10.46
CA PHE A 85 -10.99 8.99 9.05
C PHE A 85 -12.18 8.05 8.80
N GLN A 86 -12.54 7.18 9.75
CA GLN A 86 -13.62 6.18 9.57
C GLN A 86 -15.02 6.80 9.35
N LYS A 87 -15.31 7.96 9.94
CA LYS A 87 -16.65 8.59 9.91
C LYS A 87 -16.75 9.77 8.94
N LEU A 88 -15.85 9.86 7.98
CA LEU A 88 -15.88 10.96 7.00
C LEU A 88 -17.02 10.77 5.99
N HIS A 89 -17.72 11.86 5.69
CA HIS A 89 -18.81 11.84 4.71
C HIS A 89 -18.26 11.96 3.29
N GLU A 90 -18.74 11.11 2.38
CA GLU A 90 -18.28 11.03 0.99
C GLU A 90 -18.31 12.36 0.23
N GLN A 91 -19.30 13.21 0.50
CA GLN A 91 -19.51 14.47 -0.23
C GLN A 91 -18.42 15.53 -0.02
N GLN A 92 -17.60 15.41 1.03
CA GLN A 92 -16.53 16.36 1.38
C GLN A 92 -15.26 15.63 1.85
N LEU A 93 -15.10 14.38 1.44
CA LEU A 93 -14.05 13.50 1.94
C LEU A 93 -12.65 14.09 1.69
N PHE A 94 -12.42 14.65 0.49
CA PHE A 94 -11.11 15.20 0.12
C PHE A 94 -10.71 16.41 0.95
N GLU A 95 -11.61 17.38 1.12
CA GLU A 95 -11.37 18.57 1.93
C GLU A 95 -11.18 18.22 3.40
N GLN A 96 -12.03 17.34 3.94
CA GLN A 96 -11.95 16.93 5.34
C GLN A 96 -10.67 16.14 5.64
N ILE A 97 -10.23 15.26 4.74
CA ILE A 97 -8.95 14.56 4.90
C ILE A 97 -7.79 15.56 4.88
N ARG A 98 -7.76 16.47 3.89
CA ARG A 98 -6.69 17.46 3.77
C ARG A 98 -6.56 18.38 4.98
N GLU A 99 -7.69 18.86 5.52
CA GLU A 99 -7.70 19.68 6.73
C GLU A 99 -7.15 18.91 7.95
N ARG A 100 -7.50 17.62 8.07
CA ARG A 100 -7.04 16.77 9.17
C ARG A 100 -5.58 16.36 9.03
N MET A 101 -5.06 16.21 7.81
CA MET A 101 -3.66 15.79 7.57
C MET A 101 -2.64 16.73 8.23
N ASP A 102 -2.94 18.02 8.34
CA ASP A 102 -2.00 18.99 8.89
C ASP A 102 -1.85 18.89 10.42
N ASN A 103 -2.89 18.43 11.12
CA ASN A 103 -3.05 18.66 12.56
C ASN A 103 -3.76 17.50 13.30
N TRP A 104 -3.70 16.27 12.79
CA TRP A 104 -4.48 15.17 13.38
C TRP A 104 -4.04 14.80 14.81
N PHE A 105 -2.82 15.14 15.23
CA PHE A 105 -2.30 14.91 16.59
C PHE A 105 -2.45 16.12 17.55
N ASP A 106 -3.10 17.22 17.14
CA ASP A 106 -3.05 18.51 17.87
C ASP A 106 -3.58 18.48 19.31
N ASN A 107 -4.34 17.45 19.70
CA ASN A 107 -4.97 17.36 21.02
C ASN A 107 -4.57 16.12 21.82
N ASP A 108 -3.58 15.35 21.37
CA ASP A 108 -3.21 14.06 21.98
C ASP A 108 -1.69 13.91 22.06
N GLN A 109 -1.14 14.10 23.27
CA GLN A 109 0.31 14.04 23.50
C GLN A 109 0.87 12.63 23.29
N ASP A 110 0.08 11.59 23.57
CA ASP A 110 0.52 10.20 23.40
C ASP A 110 0.63 9.88 21.91
N GLU A 111 -0.31 10.34 21.08
CA GLU A 111 -0.25 10.17 19.62
C GLU A 111 0.87 11.01 19.00
N LYS A 112 1.10 12.23 19.48
CA LYS A 112 2.22 13.06 19.04
C LYS A 112 3.57 12.41 19.35
N GLN A 113 3.76 11.96 20.59
CA GLN A 113 5.01 11.31 21.00
C GLN A 113 5.24 10.02 20.21
N TRP A 114 4.19 9.22 20.01
CA TRP A 114 4.25 8.03 19.15
C TRP A 114 4.67 8.38 17.72
N TYR A 115 4.02 9.39 17.12
CA TYR A 115 4.30 9.83 15.76
C TYR A 115 5.76 10.26 15.58
N GLU A 116 6.28 11.06 16.51
CA GLU A 116 7.67 11.49 16.50
C GLU A 116 8.64 10.29 16.58
N GLN A 117 8.35 9.31 17.44
CA GLN A 117 9.19 8.12 17.61
C GLN A 117 9.21 7.23 16.36
N ILE A 118 8.04 6.92 15.79
CA ILE A 118 7.96 6.08 14.59
C ILE A 118 8.53 6.82 13.37
N GLN A 119 8.34 8.13 13.28
CA GLN A 119 8.94 8.97 12.24
C GLN A 119 10.47 8.98 12.33
N GLU A 120 11.03 9.18 13.52
CA GLU A 120 12.49 9.15 13.73
C GLU A 120 13.07 7.78 13.37
N ARG A 121 12.44 6.69 13.84
CA ARG A 121 12.84 5.32 13.54
C ARG A 121 12.84 5.06 12.03
N LEU A 122 11.80 5.47 11.34
CA LEU A 122 11.65 5.28 9.90
C LEU A 122 12.63 6.15 9.11
N GLN A 123 12.78 7.42 9.48
CA GLN A 123 13.66 8.36 8.78
C GLN A 123 15.13 7.91 8.89
N LYS A 124 15.54 7.42 10.05
CA LYS A 124 16.88 6.86 10.24
C LYS A 124 17.18 5.73 9.26
N ILE A 125 16.22 4.84 9.02
CA ILE A 125 16.39 3.74 8.07
C ILE A 125 16.37 4.25 6.62
N ILE A 126 15.51 5.20 6.30
CA ILE A 126 15.49 5.84 4.97
C ILE A 126 16.85 6.48 4.66
N ASP A 127 17.41 7.25 5.59
CA ASP A 127 18.68 7.94 5.41
C ASP A 127 19.86 6.95 5.24
N GLN A 128 19.79 5.79 5.90
CA GLN A 128 20.80 4.74 5.82
C GLN A 128 20.74 3.97 4.50
N GLU A 129 19.55 3.58 4.06
CA GLU A 129 19.36 2.66 2.93
C GLU A 129 19.18 3.40 1.59
N PHE A 130 18.79 4.67 1.64
CA PHE A 130 18.51 5.49 0.46
C PHE A 130 19.28 6.84 0.45
N PRO A 131 20.61 6.86 0.71
CA PRO A 131 21.38 8.10 0.89
C PRO A 131 21.48 8.98 -0.36
N HIS A 132 21.27 8.40 -1.55
CA HIS A 132 21.42 9.08 -2.85
C HIS A 132 20.14 9.08 -3.69
N LYS A 133 19.15 8.25 -3.34
CA LYS A 133 17.87 8.16 -4.02
C LYS A 133 16.79 8.61 -3.06
N LYS A 134 16.27 9.81 -3.25
CA LYS A 134 15.20 10.35 -2.39
C LYS A 134 13.84 9.72 -2.66
N GLU A 135 13.74 8.73 -3.55
CA GLU A 135 12.47 8.22 -4.06
C GLU A 135 12.35 6.74 -3.75
N PHE A 136 11.36 6.41 -2.94
CA PHE A 136 11.07 5.03 -2.54
C PHE A 136 9.56 4.79 -2.49
N PHE A 137 9.22 3.51 -2.46
CA PHE A 137 7.87 3.02 -2.26
C PHE A 137 7.77 2.40 -0.87
N ALA A 138 6.66 2.63 -0.18
CA ALA A 138 6.36 2.01 1.11
C ALA A 138 5.07 1.18 1.08
N LYS A 139 5.08 0.04 1.77
CA LYS A 139 3.91 -0.79 2.07
C LYS A 139 4.03 -1.38 3.48
N THR A 140 2.96 -1.93 4.05
CA THR A 140 3.05 -2.84 5.20
C THR A 140 3.48 -4.23 4.73
N SER A 141 3.52 -5.23 5.60
CA SER A 141 3.87 -6.61 5.23
C SER A 141 2.97 -7.14 4.11
N SER A 142 1.66 -6.88 4.18
CA SER A 142 0.70 -7.33 3.17
C SER A 142 0.39 -6.24 2.12
N ARG A 143 0.02 -5.03 2.55
CA ARG A 143 -0.70 -4.06 1.69
C ARG A 143 0.02 -2.73 1.49
N SER A 144 -0.24 -2.11 0.34
CA SER A 144 0.16 -0.73 0.06
C SER A 144 -1.03 0.21 0.13
N ALA A 145 -0.80 1.45 0.59
CA ALA A 145 -1.78 2.51 0.75
C ALA A 145 -2.23 3.18 -0.59
N LYS A 146 -2.68 2.36 -1.55
CA LYS A 146 -3.07 2.83 -2.91
C LYS A 146 -4.27 3.77 -2.92
N ASP A 147 -5.17 3.59 -1.97
CA ASP A 147 -6.33 4.42 -1.72
C ASP A 147 -5.97 5.82 -1.19
N ALA A 148 -4.84 5.96 -0.50
CA ALA A 148 -4.42 7.22 0.10
C ALA A 148 -3.72 8.18 -0.89
N CYS A 149 -3.22 7.68 -2.03
CA CYS A 149 -2.39 8.46 -2.94
C CYS A 149 -3.13 9.68 -3.55
N ILE A 150 -4.45 9.58 -3.70
CA ILE A 150 -5.30 10.64 -4.26
C ILE A 150 -5.43 11.85 -3.32
N PHE A 151 -5.14 11.68 -2.03
CA PHE A 151 -5.24 12.75 -1.03
C PHE A 151 -3.97 13.59 -0.94
N LYS A 152 -2.89 13.21 -1.64
CA LYS A 152 -1.68 14.04 -1.71
C LYS A 152 -2.02 15.41 -2.29
N ARG A 153 -1.35 16.44 -1.76
CA ARG A 153 -1.58 17.84 -2.12
C ARG A 153 -1.31 18.10 -3.61
N ASP A 154 -0.27 17.47 -4.14
CA ASP A 154 0.21 17.57 -5.52
C ASP A 154 -0.47 16.59 -6.49
N PHE A 155 -1.41 15.74 -6.05
CA PHE A 155 -2.03 14.73 -6.90
C PHE A 155 -2.70 15.32 -8.15
N LEU A 156 -3.38 16.46 -8.01
CA LEU A 156 -4.03 17.13 -9.13
C LEU A 156 -3.02 17.63 -10.16
N ASP A 157 -1.85 18.07 -9.72
CA ASP A 157 -0.78 18.54 -10.60
C ASP A 157 -0.12 17.36 -11.32
N LEU A 158 0.10 16.23 -10.62
CA LEU A 158 0.51 14.97 -11.25
C LEU A 158 -0.48 14.55 -12.34
N TYR A 159 -1.78 14.55 -12.03
CA TYR A 159 -2.81 14.21 -13.00
C TYR A 159 -2.84 15.14 -14.21
N LYS A 160 -2.79 16.45 -14.01
CA LYS A 160 -2.75 17.44 -15.10
C LYS A 160 -1.49 17.27 -15.95
N ASN A 161 -0.35 17.02 -15.33
CA ASN A 161 0.91 16.77 -16.02
C ASN A 161 0.82 15.51 -16.90
N GLU A 162 0.32 14.39 -16.38
CA GLU A 162 0.12 13.17 -17.17
C GLU A 162 -0.91 13.37 -18.29
N LEU A 163 -2.02 14.06 -18.02
CA LEU A 163 -3.06 14.31 -19.00
C LEU A 163 -2.56 15.18 -20.16
N SER A 164 -1.65 16.12 -19.90
CA SER A 164 -1.05 16.99 -20.92
C SER A 164 -0.20 16.25 -21.96
N LYS A 165 0.20 14.99 -21.68
CA LYS A 165 0.99 14.15 -22.60
C LYS A 165 0.15 13.54 -23.72
N PHE A 166 -1.18 13.60 -23.63
CA PHE A 166 -2.09 13.04 -24.63
C PHE A 166 -2.48 14.08 -25.68
N ALA A 167 -2.52 13.68 -26.95
CA ALA A 167 -2.97 14.55 -28.04
C ALA A 167 -4.44 14.98 -27.90
N ASP A 168 -5.27 14.13 -27.28
CA ASP A 168 -6.66 14.43 -26.93
C ASP A 168 -6.91 14.18 -25.42
N PRO A 169 -6.79 15.22 -24.58
CA PRO A 169 -7.01 15.12 -23.13
C PRO A 169 -8.51 15.08 -22.73
N LEU A 170 -9.44 15.28 -23.67
CA LEU A 170 -10.87 15.21 -23.39
C LEU A 170 -11.40 13.79 -23.51
N LYS A 171 -10.72 12.92 -24.26
CA LYS A 171 -11.05 11.50 -24.38
C LYS A 171 -10.97 10.79 -23.03
N GLU A 172 -12.00 10.01 -22.72
CA GLU A 172 -12.12 9.26 -21.47
C GLU A 172 -10.91 8.36 -21.21
N ASN A 173 -10.45 7.60 -22.22
CA ASN A 173 -9.27 6.75 -22.07
C ASN A 173 -8.01 7.53 -21.68
N SER A 174 -7.80 8.73 -22.24
CA SER A 174 -6.66 9.58 -21.89
C SER A 174 -6.72 9.99 -20.42
N ARG A 175 -7.91 10.34 -19.94
CA ARG A 175 -8.16 10.69 -18.53
C ARG A 175 -7.94 9.51 -17.60
N ILE A 176 -8.44 8.33 -17.94
CA ILE A 176 -8.25 7.12 -17.13
C ILE A 176 -6.76 6.76 -17.05
N ILE A 177 -6.06 6.75 -18.19
CA ILE A 177 -4.62 6.43 -18.20
C ILE A 177 -3.84 7.46 -17.38
N ALA A 178 -4.09 8.77 -17.59
CA ALA A 178 -3.44 9.83 -16.82
C ALA A 178 -3.71 9.72 -15.32
N LEU A 179 -4.94 9.36 -14.93
CA LEU A 179 -5.31 9.15 -13.52
C LEU A 179 -4.53 7.99 -12.90
N LEU A 180 -4.45 6.85 -13.59
CA LEU A 180 -3.73 5.67 -13.12
C LEU A 180 -2.23 5.93 -13.02
N THR A 181 -1.64 6.62 -14.01
CA THR A 181 -0.22 7.00 -13.99
C THR A 181 0.07 7.99 -12.86
N ALA A 182 -0.80 9.00 -12.66
CA ALA A 182 -0.65 9.94 -11.55
C ALA A 182 -0.79 9.27 -10.19
N ALA A 183 -1.71 8.32 -10.03
CA ALA A 183 -1.86 7.51 -8.81
C ALA A 183 -0.62 6.66 -8.54
N PHE A 184 0.00 6.09 -9.58
CA PHE A 184 1.25 5.37 -9.43
C PHE A 184 2.40 6.31 -9.02
N SER A 185 2.57 7.45 -9.68
CA SER A 185 3.59 8.45 -9.32
C SER A 185 3.39 9.00 -7.90
N ALA A 186 2.14 9.15 -7.45
CA ALA A 186 1.83 9.60 -6.10
C ALA A 186 2.30 8.62 -5.00
N LEU A 187 2.52 7.34 -5.34
CA LEU A 187 3.12 6.34 -4.44
C LEU A 187 4.65 6.49 -4.30
N CYS A 188 5.27 7.41 -5.04
CA CYS A 188 6.64 7.82 -4.81
C CYS A 188 6.70 8.71 -3.55
N LEU A 189 7.46 8.25 -2.57
CA LEU A 189 7.63 8.88 -1.25
C LEU A 189 9.08 9.32 -1.07
N THR A 190 9.27 10.36 -0.26
CA THR A 190 10.59 10.97 -0.09
C THR A 190 11.03 11.15 1.35
N SER A 191 10.13 10.94 2.30
CA SER A 191 10.39 11.10 3.72
C SER A 191 9.56 10.14 4.56
N ALA A 192 9.96 9.93 5.82
CA ALA A 192 9.15 9.19 6.79
C ALA A 192 7.78 9.84 7.00
N SER A 193 7.72 11.18 6.98
CA SER A 193 6.47 11.93 7.12
C SER A 193 5.49 11.60 5.99
N ASP A 194 5.97 11.46 4.75
CA ASP A 194 5.13 11.07 3.61
C ASP A 194 4.52 9.68 3.82
N VAL A 195 5.33 8.73 4.31
CA VAL A 195 4.90 7.35 4.59
C VAL A 195 3.81 7.33 5.64
N LEU A 196 4.06 7.95 6.80
CA LEU A 196 3.15 7.91 7.93
C LEU A 196 1.84 8.62 7.60
N THR A 197 1.91 9.77 6.95
CA THR A 197 0.71 10.49 6.48
C THR A 197 -0.11 9.61 5.54
N MET A 198 0.54 8.96 4.56
CA MET A 198 -0.16 8.08 3.62
C MET A 198 -0.75 6.84 4.30
N PHE A 199 -0.06 6.29 5.30
CA PHE A 199 -0.50 5.08 6.00
C PHE A 199 -1.67 5.37 6.97
N VAL A 200 -1.60 6.47 7.71
CA VAL A 200 -2.64 6.88 8.68
C VAL A 200 -3.99 7.14 8.01
N ILE A 201 -4.01 7.65 6.77
CA ILE A 201 -5.26 7.95 6.06
C ILE A 201 -5.76 6.79 5.18
N SER A 202 -5.02 5.69 5.09
CA SER A 202 -5.35 4.56 4.23
C SER A 202 -6.25 3.56 4.94
N GLU A 203 -7.44 3.35 4.38
CA GLU A 203 -8.33 2.27 4.79
C GLU A 203 -7.66 0.91 4.56
N ARG A 204 -6.88 0.76 3.47
CA ARG A 204 -6.19 -0.50 3.19
C ARG A 204 -5.19 -0.87 4.28
N ILE A 205 -4.46 0.12 4.81
CA ILE A 205 -3.51 -0.08 5.92
C ILE A 205 -4.25 -0.32 7.23
N TYR A 206 -5.31 0.45 7.50
CA TYR A 206 -6.19 0.23 8.66
C TYR A 206 -6.70 -1.21 8.74
N GLN A 207 -7.24 -1.74 7.64
CA GLN A 207 -7.72 -3.13 7.56
C GLN A 207 -6.60 -4.15 7.76
N ASP A 208 -5.37 -3.83 7.34
CA ASP A 208 -4.20 -4.69 7.53
C ASP A 208 -3.80 -4.74 9.01
N MET A 209 -3.80 -3.59 9.69
CA MET A 209 -3.48 -3.51 11.12
C MET A 209 -4.54 -4.19 11.98
N LEU A 210 -5.84 -4.06 11.63
CA LEU A 210 -6.91 -4.82 12.28
C LEU A 210 -6.64 -6.33 12.20
N LEU A 211 -6.37 -6.82 10.99
CA LEU A 211 -6.08 -8.24 10.77
C LEU A 211 -4.85 -8.71 11.55
N ALA A 212 -3.76 -7.95 11.52
CA ALA A 212 -2.53 -8.31 12.19
C ALA A 212 -2.68 -8.31 13.72
N THR A 213 -3.42 -7.35 14.28
CA THR A 213 -3.62 -7.25 15.74
C THR A 213 -4.54 -8.34 16.30
N GLU A 214 -5.40 -8.95 15.49
CA GLU A 214 -6.16 -10.14 15.90
C GLU A 214 -5.25 -11.36 16.20
N ALA A 215 -4.06 -11.41 15.61
CA ALA A 215 -3.08 -12.50 15.77
C ALA A 215 -1.95 -12.13 16.77
N GLN A 216 -2.31 -11.66 17.97
CA GLN A 216 -1.35 -11.09 18.94
C GLN A 216 -0.12 -11.97 19.24
N THR A 217 -0.26 -13.30 19.30
CA THR A 217 0.86 -14.21 19.62
C THR A 217 1.85 -14.40 18.47
N SER A 218 1.48 -14.03 17.24
CA SER A 218 2.30 -14.18 16.03
C SER A 218 2.46 -12.86 15.29
N PHE A 219 2.30 -11.73 15.99
CA PHE A 219 2.41 -10.41 15.38
C PHE A 219 3.84 -10.18 14.85
N ASN A 220 3.97 -10.02 13.54
CA ASN A 220 5.22 -9.78 12.84
C ASN A 220 4.97 -8.89 11.62
N GLU A 221 4.75 -7.61 11.87
CA GLU A 221 4.45 -6.62 10.84
C GLU A 221 5.60 -5.63 10.67
N ASN A 222 5.78 -5.16 9.44
CA ASN A 222 6.82 -4.21 9.10
C ASN A 222 6.28 -3.13 8.15
N ILE A 223 6.85 -1.92 8.24
CA ILE A 223 6.87 -0.99 7.12
C ILE A 223 8.01 -1.44 6.21
N ILE A 224 7.66 -1.72 4.97
CA ILE A 224 8.56 -2.23 3.95
C ILE A 224 8.88 -1.12 2.98
N LEU A 225 10.17 -0.83 2.84
CA LEU A 225 10.70 0.17 1.92
C LEU A 225 11.38 -0.49 0.73
N ARG A 226 11.13 0.03 -0.47
CA ARG A 226 11.73 -0.45 -1.72
C ARG A 226 12.09 0.73 -2.62
N PRO A 227 13.12 0.62 -3.47
CA PRO A 227 13.37 1.63 -4.49
C PRO A 227 12.12 1.88 -5.34
N PHE A 228 11.77 3.14 -5.55
CA PHE A 228 10.70 3.49 -6.49
C PHE A 228 11.19 3.28 -7.92
N ILE A 229 10.35 2.68 -8.77
CA ILE A 229 10.65 2.43 -10.18
C ILE A 229 9.51 3.03 -11.00
N PRO A 230 9.77 4.12 -11.75
CA PRO A 230 8.77 4.79 -12.57
C PRO A 230 8.33 3.96 -13.78
#